data_AF-A0A7V9PU23-F1
#
_entry.id   AF-A0A7V9PU23-F1
#
_cell.length_a   1.000
_cell.length_b   1.000
_cell.length_c   1.000
_cell.angle_alpha   90.00
_cell.angle_beta   90.00
_cell.angle_gamma   90.00
#
_symmetry.space_group_name_H-M   'P 1'
#
loop_
_entity.id
_entity.type
_entity.pdbx_description
1 polymer ?
#
loop_
_entity_poly.entity_id
_entity_poly.type
_entity_poly.pdbx_seq_one_letter_code
_entity_poly.pdbx_strand_id
1 'polypeptide(L)'
;MVQPRGADRATTSRGSRGTYRVGVAVVLGIETSCDETGVGLVADGVLLGDALASSVDEHVRFGGVIPEIAARAHLEALGPTVDAALADAGLA
;
A
#
# COMPACT_ATOMS: atom_id res chain seq x y z
N MET A 1 -18.01 -6.11 23.68
CA MET A 1 -17.20 -5.91 24.89
C MET A 1 -15.84 -6.54 24.62
N VAL A 2 -14.90 -5.75 24.11
CA VAL A 2 -13.52 -6.19 23.83
C VAL A 2 -12.63 -5.38 24.75
N GLN A 3 -11.96 -6.06 25.68
CA GLN A 3 -11.03 -5.44 26.62
C GLN A 3 -9.71 -5.10 25.92
N PRO A 4 -9.03 -4.00 26.29
CA PRO A 4 -7.73 -3.66 25.73
C PRO A 4 -6.66 -4.56 26.36
N ARG A 5 -5.73 -5.07 25.53
CA ARG A 5 -4.47 -5.66 26.03
C ARG A 5 -3.39 -4.60 25.94
N GLY A 6 -2.86 -4.20 27.10
CA GLY A 6 -1.67 -3.38 27.19
C GLY A 6 -0.46 -4.11 26.60
N ALA A 7 0.26 -3.46 25.71
CA ALA A 7 1.57 -3.89 25.26
C ALA A 7 2.62 -3.14 26.08
N ASP A 8 3.21 -3.85 27.04
CA ASP A 8 4.36 -3.41 27.81
C ASP A 8 5.58 -3.26 26.88
N ARG A 9 6.23 -2.09 26.93
CA ARG A 9 7.31 -1.70 26.02
C ARG A 9 8.64 -2.22 26.56
N ALA A 10 9.10 -3.38 26.06
CA ALA A 10 10.45 -3.85 26.31
C ALA A 10 11.48 -2.96 25.58
N THR A 11 12.15 -2.08 26.33
CA THR A 11 13.33 -1.34 25.87
C THR A 11 14.57 -2.22 26.02
N THR A 12 15.13 -2.72 24.92
CA THR A 12 16.47 -3.34 24.93
C THR A 12 17.49 -2.36 24.35
N SER A 13 18.35 -1.83 25.21
CA SER A 13 19.50 -1.00 24.86
C SER A 13 20.69 -1.85 24.40
N ARG A 14 21.19 -1.63 23.18
CA ARG A 14 22.59 -1.97 22.85
C ARG A 14 23.11 -1.20 21.61
N GLY A 15 24.08 -0.30 21.85
CA GLY A 15 25.00 0.26 20.85
C GLY A 15 24.72 1.70 20.39
N SER A 16 25.76 2.54 20.36
CA SER A 16 25.77 3.96 19.94
C SER A 16 25.58 4.20 18.43
N ARG A 17 24.79 3.36 17.76
CA ARG A 17 24.26 3.67 16.43
C ARG A 17 22.92 4.35 16.63
N GLY A 18 22.73 5.51 16.00
CA GLY A 18 21.60 6.43 16.23
C GLY A 18 20.28 5.72 16.55
N THR A 19 19.68 6.09 17.67
CA THR A 19 18.45 5.49 18.18
C THR A 19 17.27 5.82 17.26
N TYR A 20 17.00 4.98 16.26
CA TYR A 20 15.70 5.00 15.61
C TYR A 20 14.69 4.36 16.57
N ARG A 21 13.70 5.15 17.01
CA ARG A 21 12.52 4.58 17.65
C ARG A 21 11.84 3.71 16.60
N VAL A 22 11.82 2.39 16.81
CA VAL A 22 10.96 1.51 16.02
C VAL A 22 9.54 1.73 16.53
N GLY A 23 8.90 2.80 16.07
CA GLY A 23 7.45 2.90 16.09
C GLY A 23 6.87 1.81 15.19
N VAL A 24 5.56 1.57 15.29
CA VAL A 24 4.87 0.72 14.32
C VAL A 24 5.04 1.38 12.95
N ALA A 25 5.83 0.74 12.07
CA ALA A 25 6.05 1.25 10.73
C ALA A 25 4.81 0.98 9.88
N VAL A 26 4.38 1.99 9.14
CA VAL A 26 3.42 1.82 8.06
C VAL A 26 4.18 1.35 6.83
N VAL A 27 3.73 0.26 6.23
CA VAL A 27 4.27 -0.32 5.01
C VAL A 27 3.32 0.01 3.86
N LEU A 28 3.86 0.62 2.79
CA LEU A 28 3.16 0.84 1.53
C LEU A 28 3.47 -0.34 0.58
N GLY A 29 2.44 -1.10 0.20
CA GLY A 29 2.50 -2.10 -0.85
C GLY A 29 1.98 -1.55 -2.17
N ILE A 30 2.64 -1.91 -3.27
CA ILE A 30 2.22 -1.59 -4.64
C ILE A 30 2.15 -2.91 -5.40
N GLU A 31 1.08 -3.09 -6.18
CA GLU A 31 0.93 -4.20 -7.10
C GLU A 31 0.56 -3.71 -8.51
N THR A 32 1.33 -4.13 -9.51
CA THR A 32 1.25 -3.80 -10.94
C THR A 32 1.71 -4.98 -11.81
N SER A 33 1.36 -6.22 -11.47
CA SER A 33 1.81 -7.41 -12.21
C SER A 33 1.04 -7.71 -13.50
N CYS A 34 -0.23 -7.29 -13.58
CA CYS A 34 -1.12 -7.56 -14.71
C CYS A 34 -1.69 -6.26 -15.33
N ASP A 35 -2.97 -5.98 -15.15
CA ASP A 35 -3.69 -4.83 -15.75
C ASP A 35 -4.37 -3.95 -14.67
N GLU A 36 -4.09 -4.22 -13.41
CA GLU A 36 -4.54 -3.47 -12.25
C GLU A 36 -3.36 -2.79 -11.54
N THR A 37 -3.58 -1.57 -11.06
CA THR A 37 -2.69 -0.87 -10.13
C THR A 37 -3.35 -0.87 -8.76
N GLY A 38 -2.80 -1.67 -7.84
CA GLY A 38 -3.23 -1.76 -6.46
C GLY A 38 -2.23 -1.09 -5.51
N VAL A 39 -2.74 -0.40 -4.50
CA VAL A 39 -1.96 0.17 -3.41
C VAL A 39 -2.61 -0.18 -2.08
N GLY A 40 -1.81 -0.57 -1.09
CA GLY A 40 -2.30 -0.81 0.28
C GLY A 40 -1.32 -0.35 1.34
N LEU A 41 -1.83 0.20 2.44
CA LEU A 41 -1.05 0.61 3.61
C LEU A 41 -1.33 -0.34 4.78
N VAL A 42 -0.28 -0.93 5.36
CA VAL A 42 -0.41 -1.89 6.46
C VAL A 42 0.47 -1.47 7.64
N ALA A 43 -0.05 -1.56 8.86
CA ALA A 43 0.73 -1.41 10.09
C ALA A 43 0.37 -2.52 11.07
N ASP A 44 1.38 -3.20 11.61
CA ASP A 44 1.21 -4.29 12.58
C ASP A 44 0.22 -5.39 12.12
N GLY A 45 0.25 -5.71 10.82
CA GLY A 45 -0.65 -6.70 10.20
C GLY A 45 -2.08 -6.21 9.97
N VAL A 46 -2.38 -4.93 10.23
CA VAL A 46 -3.68 -4.31 9.99
C VAL A 46 -3.63 -3.47 8.72
N LEU A 47 -4.57 -3.72 7.80
CA LEU A 47 -4.79 -2.86 6.63
C LEU A 47 -5.39 -1.53 7.10
N LEU A 48 -4.70 -0.43 6.81
CA LEU A 48 -5.10 0.93 7.17
C LEU A 48 -5.94 1.58 6.08
N GLY A 49 -5.60 1.32 4.81
CA GLY A 49 -6.36 1.78 3.65
C GLY A 49 -5.79 1.20 2.36
N ASP A 50 -6.60 1.17 1.32
CA ASP A 50 -6.25 0.63 0.01
C ASP A 50 -6.94 1.36 -1.14
N ALA A 51 -6.42 1.18 -2.35
CA ALA A 51 -7.06 1.64 -3.57
C ALA A 51 -6.66 0.75 -4.75
N LEU A 52 -7.55 0.68 -5.75
CA LEU A 52 -7.37 -0.09 -6.97
C LEU A 52 -7.79 0.74 -8.18
N ALA A 53 -6.96 0.75 -9.22
CA ALA A 53 -7.32 1.20 -10.56
C ALA A 53 -7.21 0.02 -11.52
N SER A 54 -8.18 -0.14 -12.43
CA SER A 54 -8.19 -1.20 -13.43
C SER A 54 -8.18 -0.60 -14.83
N SER A 55 -7.40 -1.19 -15.72
CA SER A 55 -7.34 -0.82 -17.14
C SER A 55 -8.13 -1.77 -18.06
N VAL A 56 -8.89 -2.74 -17.51
CA VAL A 56 -9.59 -3.81 -18.26
C VAL A 56 -10.31 -3.29 -19.51
N ASP A 57 -11.01 -2.16 -19.42
CA ASP A 57 -11.78 -1.56 -20.52
C ASP A 57 -10.92 -1.13 -21.73
N GLU A 58 -9.64 -0.84 -21.52
CA GLU A 58 -8.69 -0.49 -22.59
C GLU A 58 -8.31 -1.71 -23.45
N HIS A 59 -8.49 -2.92 -22.91
CA HIS A 59 -8.04 -4.18 -23.50
C HIS A 59 -9.18 -5.01 -24.10
N VAL A 60 -10.44 -4.72 -23.75
CA VAL A 60 -11.64 -5.46 -24.23
C VAL A 60 -11.68 -5.56 -25.76
N ARG A 61 -11.20 -4.53 -26.47
CA ARG A 61 -11.19 -4.50 -27.96
C ARG A 61 -10.16 -5.43 -28.60
N PHE A 62 -9.17 -5.91 -27.84
CA PHE A 62 -8.05 -6.69 -28.34
C PHE A 62 -8.12 -8.18 -27.95
N GLY A 63 -9.13 -8.59 -27.18
CA GLY A 63 -9.32 -9.99 -26.77
C GLY A 63 -8.34 -10.47 -25.69
N GLY A 64 -7.67 -9.56 -25.00
CA GLY A 64 -6.73 -9.87 -23.91
C GLY A 64 -5.84 -8.69 -23.53
N VAL A 65 -5.08 -8.85 -22.44
CA VAL A 65 -4.14 -7.84 -21.95
C VAL A 65 -2.98 -7.64 -22.93
N ILE A 66 -2.65 -6.38 -23.22
CA ILE A 66 -1.51 -5.99 -24.05
C ILE A 66 -0.46 -5.40 -23.10
N PRO A 67 0.72 -6.03 -22.93
CA PRO A 67 1.69 -5.61 -21.91
C PRO A 67 2.08 -4.13 -21.95
N GLU A 68 2.27 -3.56 -23.15
CA GLU A 68 2.64 -2.15 -23.30
C GLU A 68 1.52 -1.19 -22.87
N ILE A 69 0.26 -1.53 -23.13
CA ILE A 69 -0.88 -0.70 -22.73
C ILE A 69 -1.05 -0.76 -21.20
N ALA A 70 -1.01 -1.97 -20.62
CA ALA A 70 -1.10 -2.15 -19.17
C ALA A 70 0.04 -1.42 -18.43
N ALA A 71 1.28 -1.53 -18.91
CA ALA A 71 2.42 -0.82 -18.34
C ALA A 71 2.23 0.70 -18.34
N ARG A 72 1.66 1.27 -19.41
CA ARG A 72 1.36 2.70 -19.49
C ARG A 72 0.23 3.11 -18.56
N ALA A 73 -0.85 2.33 -18.52
CA ALA A 73 -1.95 2.55 -17.61
C ALA A 73 -1.49 2.55 -16.14
N HIS A 74 -0.55 1.67 -15.77
CA HIS A 74 0.05 1.69 -14.43
C HIS A 74 0.78 2.99 -14.11
N LEU A 75 1.56 3.53 -15.05
CA LEU A 75 2.28 4.79 -14.84
C LEU A 75 1.32 5.98 -14.63
N GLU A 76 0.20 5.98 -15.35
CA GLU A 76 -0.83 7.02 -15.24
C GLU A 76 -1.64 6.88 -13.94
N ALA A 77 -1.94 5.65 -13.52
CA ALA A 77 -2.75 5.36 -12.34
C ALA A 77 -1.99 5.48 -11.02
N LEU A 78 -0.67 5.22 -10.98
CA LEU A 78 0.07 5.03 -9.73
C LEU A 78 -0.07 6.19 -8.73
N GLY A 79 0.17 7.43 -9.16
CA GLY A 79 0.05 8.60 -8.29
C GLY A 79 -1.36 8.74 -7.68
N PRO A 80 -2.42 8.83 -8.52
CA PRO A 80 -3.79 8.87 -8.05
C PRO A 80 -4.19 7.71 -7.12
N THR A 81 -3.72 6.48 -7.38
CA THR A 81 -4.03 5.32 -6.54
C THR A 81 -3.32 5.41 -5.18
N VAL A 82 -2.07 5.90 -5.13
CA VAL A 82 -1.37 6.16 -3.87
C VAL A 82 -2.09 7.22 -3.05
N ASP A 83 -2.48 8.34 -3.68
CA ASP A 83 -3.19 9.43 -3.01
C ASP A 83 -4.54 8.95 -2.44
N ALA A 84 -5.28 8.13 -3.21
CA ALA A 84 -6.54 7.54 -2.76
C ALA A 84 -6.34 6.61 -1.55
N ALA A 85 -5.33 5.74 -1.57
CA ALA A 85 -5.04 4.83 -0.47
C ALA A 85 -4.58 5.57 0.80
N LEU A 86 -3.81 6.67 0.65
CA LEU A 86 -3.42 7.54 1.76
C LEU A 86 -4.63 8.26 2.37
N ALA A 87 -5.54 8.75 1.54
CA ALA A 87 -6.78 9.39 1.98
C ALA A 87 -7.69 8.40 2.73
N ASP A 88 -7.85 7.18 2.20
CA ASP A 88 -8.61 6.10 2.84
C ASP A 88 -8.01 5.70 4.20
N ALA A 89 -6.67 5.64 4.28
CA ALA A 89 -5.95 5.39 5.53
C ALA A 89 -5.98 6.56 6.54
N GLY A 90 -6.52 7.72 6.16
CA GLY A 90 -6.53 8.93 7.00
C GLY A 90 -5.14 9.54 7.20
N LEU A 91 -4.24 9.39 6.21
CA LEU A 91 -2.83 9.80 6.24
C LEU A 91 -2.48 10.86 5.19
N ALA A 92 -3.47 11.40 4.47
CA ALA A 92 -3.32 12.45 3.46
C ALA A 92 -3.17 13.86 4.06
#